data_AF-A0AA38FKQ4-F1
#
_entry.id   AF-A0AA38FKQ4-F1
#
_cell.length_a   1.000
_cell.length_b   1.000
_cell.length_c   1.000
_cell.angle_alpha   90.00
_cell.angle_beta   90.00
_cell.angle_gamma   90.00
#
_symmetry.space_group_name_H-M   'P 1'
#
loop_
_entity.id
_entity.type
_entity.pdbx_description
1 polymer ?
#
loop_
_entity_poly.entity_id
_entity_poly.type
_entity_poly.pdbx_seq_one_letter_code
_entity_poly.pdbx_strand_id
1 'polypeptide(L)'
;IYTLSGNLGLDNSVIARFDVKHVLNISLQDNQFDSYTIGPYFANTDGYVPDNTSADNNYVLRYDYGKFYAAKTLFDYDKKRRILWGWINELDNVQDDVAQGWSGVQ
;
A
#
# COMPACT_ATOMS: atom_id res chain seq x y z
N ILE A 1 -6.61 0.09 -6.17
CA ILE A 1 -7.51 0.46 -7.29
C ILE A 1 -8.44 1.55 -6.79
N TYR A 2 -8.46 2.69 -7.47
CA TYR A 2 -9.32 3.82 -7.12
C TYR A 2 -9.81 4.55 -8.37
N THR A 3 -10.92 5.28 -8.22
CA THR A 3 -11.51 6.09 -9.29
C THR A 3 -10.95 7.52 -9.27
N LEU A 4 -10.76 8.13 -10.43
CA LEU A 4 -10.32 9.53 -10.52
C LEU A 4 -11.34 10.56 -10.01
N SER A 5 -12.62 10.17 -9.87
CA SER A 5 -13.74 11.07 -9.56
C SER A 5 -14.56 10.67 -8.33
N GLY A 6 -14.02 9.85 -7.42
CA GLY A 6 -14.75 9.38 -6.25
C GLY A 6 -13.89 8.89 -5.09
N ASN A 7 -14.48 8.86 -3.90
CA ASN A 7 -13.83 8.44 -2.64
C ASN A 7 -14.16 6.99 -2.24
N LEU A 8 -14.78 6.22 -3.12
CA LEU A 8 -15.15 4.83 -2.85
C LEU A 8 -14.01 3.88 -3.22
N GLY A 9 -13.90 2.78 -2.46
CA GLY A 9 -13.04 1.68 -2.84
C GLY A 9 -13.60 0.93 -4.04
N LEU A 10 -12.71 0.35 -4.84
CA LEU A 10 -13.07 -0.58 -5.90
C LEU A 10 -12.63 -1.99 -5.55
N ASP A 11 -13.40 -2.97 -6.03
CA ASP A 11 -13.05 -4.38 -5.99
C ASP A 11 -11.72 -4.65 -6.72
N ASN A 12 -10.98 -5.68 -6.30
CA ASN A 12 -9.67 -6.02 -6.86
C ASN A 12 -9.74 -6.51 -8.32
N SER A 13 -10.89 -7.02 -8.79
CA SER A 13 -11.08 -7.51 -10.16
C SER A 13 -11.36 -6.39 -11.17
N VAL A 14 -11.46 -5.14 -10.72
CA VAL A 14 -11.73 -4.01 -11.61
C VAL A 14 -10.50 -3.73 -12.47
N ILE A 15 -10.62 -3.97 -13.77
CA ILE A 15 -9.59 -3.67 -14.77
C ILE A 15 -9.55 -2.19 -15.13
N ALA A 16 -8.45 -1.73 -15.72
CA ALA A 16 -8.28 -0.34 -16.09
C ALA A 16 -9.33 0.09 -17.13
N ARG A 17 -9.95 1.24 -16.85
CA ARG A 17 -10.81 2.02 -17.73
C ARG A 17 -10.33 3.46 -17.67
N PHE A 18 -10.90 4.35 -18.47
CA PHE A 18 -10.48 5.76 -18.53
C PHE A 18 -10.47 6.46 -17.15
N ASP A 19 -11.31 6.02 -16.23
CA ASP A 19 -11.52 6.61 -14.90
C ASP A 19 -10.92 5.79 -13.73
N VAL A 20 -10.21 4.69 -14.00
CA VAL A 20 -9.66 3.78 -12.98
C VAL A 20 -8.15 3.69 -13.05
N LYS A 21 -7.49 3.81 -11.89
CA LYS A 21 -6.05 3.57 -11.72
C LYS A 21 -5.78 2.44 -10.73
N HIS A 22 -4.65 1.78 -10.93
CA HIS A 22 -4.13 0.71 -10.10
C HIS A 22 -3.00 1.24 -9.22
N VAL A 23 -2.81 0.59 -8.08
CA VAL A 23 -1.75 0.93 -7.13
C VAL A 23 -0.90 -0.31 -6.96
N LEU A 24 0.37 -0.21 -7.27
CA LEU A 24 1.36 -1.25 -7.00
C LEU A 24 2.11 -0.87 -5.73
N ASN A 25 1.92 -1.65 -4.66
CA ASN A 25 2.62 -1.47 -3.39
C ASN A 25 3.71 -2.53 -3.23
N ILE A 26 4.86 -2.13 -2.71
CA ILE A 26 5.97 -3.00 -2.35
C ILE A 26 6.48 -2.67 -0.95
N SER A 27 6.83 -3.70 -0.19
CA SER A 27 7.51 -3.57 1.11
C SER A 27 9.01 -3.72 0.87
N LEU A 28 9.77 -2.65 1.13
CA LEU A 28 11.22 -2.65 0.93
C LEU A 28 11.93 -3.05 2.22
N GLN A 29 12.59 -4.21 2.20
CA GLN A 29 13.23 -4.79 3.37
C GLN A 29 14.34 -3.91 3.97
N ASP A 30 15.17 -3.30 3.13
CA ASP A 30 16.38 -2.58 3.58
C ASP A 30 16.07 -1.42 4.53
N ASN A 31 14.94 -0.74 4.29
CA ASN A 31 14.55 0.44 5.05
C ASN A 31 13.23 0.25 5.82
N GLN A 32 12.64 -0.95 5.76
CA GLN A 32 11.39 -1.33 6.42
C GLN A 32 10.26 -0.29 6.25
N PHE A 33 10.07 0.20 5.02
CA PHE A 33 8.92 1.01 4.68
C PHE A 33 8.20 0.45 3.46
N ASP A 34 6.92 0.77 3.39
CA ASP A 34 6.08 0.45 2.24
C ASP A 34 6.03 1.63 1.27
N SER A 35 6.26 1.32 0.00
CA SER A 35 6.30 2.29 -1.08
C SER A 35 5.30 1.88 -2.16
N TYR A 36 4.61 2.86 -2.74
CA TYR A 36 3.64 2.56 -3.78
C TYR A 36 3.79 3.46 -4.99
N THR A 37 3.37 2.92 -6.13
CA THR A 37 3.18 3.69 -7.34
C THR A 37 1.74 3.62 -7.83
N ILE A 38 1.35 4.61 -8.62
CA ILE A 38 0.03 4.73 -9.25
C ILE A 38 0.17 4.65 -10.76
N GLY A 39 -0.67 3.88 -11.43
CA GLY A 39 -0.66 3.80 -12.89
C GLY A 39 -1.77 2.89 -13.45
N PRO A 40 -1.99 2.87 -14.78
CA PRO A 40 -2.86 1.89 -15.41
C PRO A 40 -2.28 0.46 -15.37
N TYR A 41 -3.15 -0.52 -15.20
CA TYR A 41 -2.86 -1.93 -15.41
C TYR A 41 -3.58 -2.47 -16.66
N PHE A 42 -2.82 -3.05 -17.58
CA PHE A 42 -3.26 -3.58 -18.86
C PHE A 42 -3.35 -5.11 -18.80
N ALA A 43 -4.54 -5.63 -18.49
CA ALA A 43 -4.78 -7.06 -18.30
C ALA A 43 -4.47 -7.93 -19.54
N ASN A 44 -4.54 -7.35 -20.75
CA ASN A 44 -4.23 -8.06 -22.00
C ASN A 44 -2.74 -8.36 -22.18
N THR A 45 -1.86 -7.54 -21.61
CA THR A 45 -0.40 -7.71 -21.68
C THR A 45 0.21 -8.05 -20.32
N ASP A 46 -0.63 -8.21 -19.28
CA ASP A 46 -0.22 -8.27 -17.87
C ASP A 46 0.78 -7.15 -17.50
N GLY A 47 0.54 -5.95 -18.03
CA GLY A 47 1.47 -4.83 -17.95
C GLY A 47 1.02 -3.77 -16.95
N TYR A 48 1.94 -3.25 -16.15
CA TYR A 48 1.73 -2.08 -15.31
C TYR A 48 2.71 -0.98 -15.68
N VAL A 49 2.22 0.25 -15.85
CA VAL A 49 3.05 1.42 -16.20
C VAL A 49 2.78 2.51 -15.17
N PRO A 50 3.73 2.88 -14.31
CA PRO A 50 3.52 3.95 -13.34
C PRO A 50 3.39 5.30 -14.04
N ASP A 51 2.53 6.17 -13.49
CA ASP A 51 2.39 7.55 -13.92
C ASP A 51 3.66 8.34 -13.56
N ASN A 52 3.98 9.38 -14.34
CA ASN A 52 5.18 10.19 -14.15
C ASN A 52 5.25 10.90 -12.78
N THR A 53 4.11 11.19 -12.18
CA THR A 53 3.97 11.78 -10.83
C THR A 53 4.26 10.78 -9.70
N SER A 54 4.46 9.51 -10.06
CA SER A 54 4.66 8.41 -9.15
C SER A 54 5.82 7.52 -9.63
N ALA A 55 6.87 8.15 -10.16
CA ALA A 55 8.03 7.47 -10.69
C ALA A 55 8.74 6.62 -9.62
N ASP A 56 9.19 5.44 -10.01
CA ASP A 56 9.99 4.53 -9.18
C ASP A 56 11.44 5.03 -9.11
N ASN A 57 11.67 6.08 -8.31
CA ASN A 57 12.97 6.70 -8.12
C ASN A 57 13.17 7.09 -6.63
N ASN A 58 14.21 7.88 -6.30
CA ASN A 58 14.50 8.27 -4.91
C ASN A 58 13.38 9.05 -4.19
N TYR A 59 12.33 9.46 -4.89
CA TYR A 59 11.16 10.19 -4.36
C TYR A 59 9.90 9.33 -4.35
N VAL A 60 10.01 8.08 -3.87
CA VAL A 60 8.85 7.15 -3.83
C VAL A 60 7.77 7.66 -2.86
N LEU A 61 6.51 7.52 -3.27
CA LEU A 61 5.36 7.76 -2.41
C LEU A 61 5.26 6.66 -1.35
N ARG A 62 4.88 7.05 -0.13
CA ARG A 62 4.67 6.14 1.00
C ARG A 62 3.29 6.38 1.60
N TYR A 63 2.70 5.33 2.17
CA TYR A 63 1.45 5.47 2.92
C TYR A 63 1.68 6.24 4.22
N ASP A 64 2.82 5.97 4.86
CA ASP A 64 3.24 6.58 6.11
C ASP A 64 4.75 6.84 6.04
N TYR A 65 5.19 7.94 6.66
CA TYR A 65 6.60 8.37 6.66
C TYR A 65 7.34 8.05 7.97
N GLY A 66 6.67 7.39 8.92
CA GLY A 66 7.21 6.80 10.13
C GLY A 66 7.37 5.28 10.03
N LYS A 67 7.08 4.57 11.13
CA LYS A 67 7.18 3.11 11.21
C LYS A 67 5.88 2.45 10.74
N PHE A 68 5.89 1.99 9.50
CA PHE A 68 4.76 1.30 8.90
C PHE A 68 5.27 0.37 7.79
N TYR A 69 5.08 -0.93 7.99
CA TYR A 69 5.66 -1.95 7.12
C TYR A 69 4.71 -3.11 6.85
N ALA A 70 5.00 -3.88 5.81
CA ALA A 70 4.26 -5.07 5.41
C ALA A 70 2.77 -4.78 5.18
N ALA A 71 2.47 -3.64 4.59
CA ALA A 71 1.11 -3.17 4.44
C ALA A 71 0.30 -4.01 3.46
N LYS A 72 -0.98 -4.15 3.75
CA LYS A 72 -1.92 -4.93 2.96
C LYS A 72 -3.27 -4.26 2.93
N THR A 73 -3.94 -4.36 1.79
CA THR A 73 -5.29 -3.84 1.65
C THR A 73 -6.30 -4.93 1.37
N LEU A 74 -7.53 -4.71 1.84
CA LEU A 74 -8.69 -5.49 1.48
C LEU A 74 -9.84 -4.57 1.09
N PHE A 75 -10.78 -5.09 0.31
CA PHE A 75 -11.98 -4.37 -0.07
C PHE A 75 -13.16 -4.79 0.81
N ASP A 76 -13.77 -3.82 1.48
CA ASP A 76 -14.99 -3.96 2.28
C ASP A 76 -16.19 -3.68 1.35
N TYR A 77 -16.85 -4.76 0.91
CA TYR A 77 -17.97 -4.69 -0.05
C TYR A 77 -19.19 -3.97 0.53
N ASP A 78 -19.46 -4.16 1.83
CA ASP A 78 -20.64 -3.59 2.49
C ASP A 78 -20.54 -2.08 2.56
N LYS A 79 -19.36 -1.56 2.92
CA LYS A 79 -19.11 -0.12 3.03
C LYS A 79 -18.45 0.49 1.80
N LYS A 80 -18.21 -0.31 0.75
CA LYS A 80 -17.58 0.11 -0.51
C LYS A 80 -16.30 0.91 -0.29
N ARG A 81 -15.42 0.42 0.58
CA ARG A 81 -14.17 1.10 0.95
C ARG A 81 -12.98 0.16 0.92
N ARG A 82 -11.80 0.71 0.73
CA ARG A 82 -10.54 -0.02 0.87
C ARG A 82 -9.99 0.19 2.27
N ILE A 83 -9.70 -0.90 2.96
CA ILE A 83 -9.08 -0.87 4.29
C ILE A 83 -7.60 -1.17 4.09
N LEU A 84 -6.74 -0.32 4.67
CA LEU A 84 -5.30 -0.50 4.72
C LEU A 84 -4.93 -0.93 6.13
N TRP A 85 -4.15 -2.00 6.23
CA TRP A 85 -3.53 -2.48 7.45
C TRP A 85 -2.02 -2.54 7.25
N GLY A 86 -1.24 -2.37 8.31
CA GLY A 86 0.20 -2.50 8.28
C GLY A 86 0.73 -2.73 9.67
N TRP A 87 1.91 -3.34 9.74
CA TRP A 87 2.57 -3.63 10.99
C TRP A 87 3.41 -2.43 11.44
N ILE A 88 3.31 -2.10 12.71
CA ILE A 88 4.14 -1.11 13.39
C ILE A 88 5.00 -1.88 14.40
N ASN A 89 6.31 -1.88 14.19
CA ASN A 89 7.27 -2.48 15.11
C ASN A 89 7.66 -1.50 16.23
N GLU A 90 8.10 -2.06 17.36
CA GLU A 90 8.49 -1.27 18.53
C GLU A 90 9.67 -0.34 18.26
N LEU A 91 9.73 0.77 18.99
CA LEU A 91 10.84 1.73 18.93
C LEU A 91 11.99 1.40 19.89
N ASP A 92 11.75 0.52 20.84
CA ASP A 92 12.70 0.10 21.86
C ASP A 92 13.61 -1.04 21.36
N ASN A 93 14.34 -1.66 22.28
CA ASN A 93 15.26 -2.75 21.97
C ASN A 93 14.65 -4.11 22.35
N VAL A 94 15.25 -5.17 21.81
CA VAL A 94 14.77 -6.55 22.00
C VAL A 94 14.73 -7.00 23.47
N GLN A 95 15.52 -6.41 24.37
CA GLN A 95 15.44 -6.76 25.80
C GLN A 95 14.16 -6.22 26.44
N ASP A 96 13.71 -5.04 26.00
CA ASP A 96 12.46 -4.43 26.46
C ASP A 96 11.26 -5.22 25.96
N ASP A 97 11.26 -5.62 24.66
CA ASP A 97 10.28 -6.55 24.08
C ASP A 97 10.13 -7.84 24.93
N VAL A 98 11.25 -8.45 25.32
CA VAL A 98 11.29 -9.67 26.13
C VAL A 98 10.77 -9.42 27.55
N ALA A 99 11.13 -8.29 28.16
CA ALA A 99 10.71 -7.95 29.51
C ALA A 99 9.20 -7.65 29.60
N GLN A 100 8.63 -6.98 28.59
CA GLN A 100 7.20 -6.68 28.54
C GLN A 100 6.35 -7.88 28.10
N GLY A 101 6.95 -8.84 27.37
CA GLY A 101 6.30 -10.09 26.97
C GLY A 101 5.43 -10.00 25.72
N TRP A 102 5.54 -8.93 24.95
CA TRP A 102 4.86 -8.72 23.66
C TRP A 102 5.67 -7.76 22.78
N SER A 103 5.44 -7.76 21.48
CA SER A 103 6.10 -6.83 20.54
C SER A 103 5.30 -6.72 19.24
N GLY A 104 5.09 -5.49 18.77
CA GLY A 104 4.45 -5.19 17.50
C GLY A 104 2.94 -5.03 17.59
N VAL A 105 2.41 -4.08 16.81
CA VAL A 105 0.98 -3.73 16.75
C VAL A 105 0.48 -3.51 15.32
N GLN A 106 -0.84 -3.36 15.18
CA GLN A 106 -1.55 -3.09 13.93
C GLN A 106 -2.60 -2.00 14.10
#